data_AF-A0A958LPF2-F1
#
_entry.id   AF-A0A958LPF2-F1
#
_cell.length_a   1.000
_cell.length_b   1.000
_cell.length_c   1.000
_cell.angle_alpha   90.00
_cell.angle_beta   90.00
_cell.angle_gamma   90.00
#
_symmetry.space_group_name_H-M   'P 1'
#
loop_
_entity.id
_entity.type
_entity.pdbx_description
1 polymer ?
#
loop_
_entity_poly.entity_id
_entity_poly.type
_entity_poly.pdbx_seq_one_letter_code
_entity_poly.pdbx_strand_id
1 'polypeptide(L)'
;MEVSTQYWRKCSSCKKEIPYRHSYYQCNVSTCNRKRTGLVFCSVSCFERHLPGARHRDAYAIEETSPSLEQWRREVEAEEVQSQPSPPTTTGSAINSTPTRRIIPATKNSTSSPKKSSSPSDREILVVASKVKDYIRRHSDMNTSASALQALSDHVRRLCDEAIDVAREDGRKTVMDRDFRS
;
A
#
# COMPACT_ATOMS: atom_id res chain seq x y z
N MET A 1 -2.49 -21.31 9.22
CA MET A 1 -2.49 -20.66 10.55
C MET A 1 -3.51 -21.40 11.38
N GLU A 2 -3.13 -22.05 12.47
CA GLU A 2 -4.13 -22.69 13.35
C GLU A 2 -5.05 -21.61 13.93
N VAL A 3 -6.32 -21.63 13.51
CA VAL A 3 -7.34 -20.71 13.99
C VAL A 3 -7.70 -21.14 15.41
N SER A 4 -7.15 -20.44 16.40
CA SER A 4 -7.52 -20.67 17.79
C SER A 4 -9.01 -20.34 17.97
N THR A 5 -9.80 -21.33 18.35
CA THR A 5 -11.25 -21.17 18.58
C THR A 5 -11.56 -20.40 19.87
N GLN A 6 -10.58 -20.25 20.75
CA GLN A 6 -10.74 -19.66 22.07
C GLN A 6 -10.46 -18.15 22.13
N TYR A 7 -9.60 -17.63 21.23
CA TYR A 7 -9.28 -16.21 21.15
C TYR A 7 -8.97 -15.82 19.70
N TRP A 8 -9.25 -14.57 19.36
CA TRP A 8 -9.02 -14.05 18.02
C TRP A 8 -7.54 -13.74 17.80
N ARG A 9 -6.95 -12.88 18.65
CA ARG A 9 -5.54 -12.45 18.57
C ARG A 9 -4.98 -12.14 19.96
N LYS A 10 -3.65 -12.06 20.06
CA LYS A 10 -2.94 -11.64 21.28
C LYS A 10 -2.58 -10.16 21.20
N CYS A 11 -2.73 -9.46 22.32
CA CYS A 11 -2.32 -8.06 22.46
C CYS A 11 -0.81 -7.93 22.25
N SER A 12 -0.38 -6.97 21.44
CA SER A 12 1.05 -6.82 21.14
C SER A 12 1.87 -6.27 22.31
N SER A 13 1.27 -5.53 23.25
CA SER A 13 1.97 -4.95 24.41
C SER A 13 2.02 -5.89 25.62
N CYS A 14 0.92 -6.55 25.96
CA CYS A 14 0.80 -7.34 27.18
C CYS A 14 0.63 -8.85 26.93
N LYS A 15 0.55 -9.29 25.68
CA LYS A 15 0.33 -10.69 25.26
C LYS A 15 -0.98 -11.32 25.75
N LYS A 16 -1.89 -10.51 26.31
CA LYS A 16 -3.23 -10.95 26.74
C LYS A 16 -4.06 -11.38 25.54
N GLU A 17 -4.85 -12.43 25.70
CA GLU A 17 -5.71 -12.98 24.66
C GLU A 17 -6.97 -12.13 24.52
N ILE A 18 -7.29 -11.75 23.28
CA ILE A 18 -8.48 -10.96 22.95
C ILE A 18 -9.56 -11.93 22.45
N PRO A 19 -10.66 -12.11 23.18
CA PRO A 19 -11.74 -12.99 22.75
C PRO A 19 -12.50 -12.43 21.54
N TYR A 20 -13.28 -13.28 20.89
CA TYR A 20 -14.19 -12.88 19.83
C TYR A 20 -15.32 -11.98 20.38
N ARG A 21 -15.82 -11.03 19.59
CA ARG A 21 -16.86 -10.05 19.97
C ARG A 21 -16.51 -9.15 21.15
N HIS A 22 -15.22 -8.83 21.31
CA HIS A 22 -14.72 -7.94 22.36
C HIS A 22 -14.17 -6.66 21.74
N SER A 23 -14.25 -5.55 22.48
CA SER A 23 -13.60 -4.31 22.05
C SER A 23 -12.08 -4.46 22.06
N TYR A 24 -11.43 -3.97 21.02
CA TYR A 24 -9.99 -3.88 20.91
C TYR A 24 -9.61 -2.51 20.33
N TYR A 25 -8.35 -2.16 20.49
CA TYR A 25 -7.82 -0.88 20.04
C TYR A 25 -6.79 -1.10 18.95
N GLN A 26 -6.94 -0.36 17.86
CA GLN A 26 -5.98 -0.28 16.77
C GLN A 26 -5.40 1.13 16.65
N CYS A 27 -4.17 1.21 16.17
CA CYS A 27 -3.56 2.50 15.86
C CYS A 27 -4.02 2.98 14.48
N ASN A 28 -4.42 4.25 14.36
CA ASN A 28 -4.76 4.88 13.08
C ASN A 28 -3.59 4.89 12.07
N VAL A 29 -2.35 4.79 12.56
CA VAL A 29 -1.17 4.87 11.70
C VAL A 29 -1.10 3.63 10.80
N SER A 30 -1.18 3.82 9.48
CA SER A 30 -1.21 2.74 8.49
C SER A 30 0.04 1.85 8.48
N THR A 31 1.19 2.35 8.95
CA THR A 31 2.41 1.54 9.12
C THR A 31 2.29 0.52 10.26
N CYS A 32 1.49 0.82 11.28
CA CYS A 32 1.20 -0.06 12.41
C CYS A 32 0.11 -1.10 12.08
N ASN A 33 -0.74 -0.85 11.08
CA ASN A 33 -1.83 -1.73 10.66
C ASN A 33 -1.50 -2.61 9.43
N ARG A 34 -0.23 -2.75 9.04
CA ARG A 34 0.15 -3.59 7.87
C ARG A 34 0.00 -5.07 8.20
N LYS A 35 -0.30 -5.90 7.18
CA LYS A 35 -0.48 -7.37 7.31
C LYS A 35 0.65 -8.10 8.09
N ARG A 36 1.88 -7.59 8.05
CA ARG A 36 3.05 -8.17 8.75
C ARG A 36 3.21 -7.68 10.20
N THR A 37 2.75 -6.48 10.53
CA THR A 37 2.96 -5.82 11.83
C THR A 37 1.68 -5.60 12.63
N GLY A 38 0.49 -5.79 12.03
CA GLY A 38 -0.83 -5.38 12.52
C GLY A 38 -0.98 -5.46 14.04
N LEU A 39 -0.69 -4.34 14.70
CA LEU A 39 -0.66 -4.22 16.16
C LEU A 39 -2.08 -4.10 16.67
N VAL A 40 -2.46 -5.02 17.55
CA VAL A 40 -3.77 -5.02 18.22
C VAL A 40 -3.54 -4.87 19.72
N PHE A 41 -4.33 -4.01 20.36
CA PHE A 41 -4.21 -3.72 21.80
C PHE A 41 -5.52 -4.02 22.52
N CYS A 42 -5.43 -4.54 23.75
CA CYS A 42 -6.62 -4.82 24.57
C CYS A 42 -7.15 -3.60 25.33
N SER A 43 -6.36 -2.52 25.45
CA SER A 43 -6.76 -1.31 26.18
C SER A 43 -5.98 -0.08 25.70
N VAL A 44 -6.50 1.12 26.00
CA VAL A 44 -5.84 2.41 25.73
C VAL A 44 -4.46 2.47 26.39
N SER A 45 -4.29 1.94 27.61
CA SER A 45 -2.98 1.89 28.27
C SER A 45 -1.97 0.96 27.56
N CYS A 46 -2.45 -0.12 26.94
CA CYS A 46 -1.58 -0.99 26.12
C CYS A 46 -1.20 -0.33 24.80
N PHE A 47 -2.08 0.51 24.25
CA PHE A 47 -1.79 1.38 23.12
C PHE A 47 -0.77 2.46 23.49
N GLU A 48 -0.89 3.11 24.65
CA GLU A 48 0.05 4.15 25.07
C GLU A 48 1.47 3.62 25.30
N ARG A 49 1.61 2.37 25.72
CA ARG A 49 2.93 1.71 25.84
C ARG A 49 3.66 1.56 24.50
N HIS A 50 2.96 1.70 23.37
CA HIS A 50 3.55 1.73 22.04
C HIS A 50 4.14 3.11 21.68
N LEU A 51 3.62 4.21 22.26
CA LEU A 51 4.05 5.60 21.97
C LEU A 51 5.56 5.85 22.14
N PRO A 52 6.27 5.33 23.16
CA PRO A 52 7.67 5.70 23.40
C PRO A 52 8.65 5.19 22.32
N GLY A 53 8.25 4.17 21.54
CA GLY A 53 9.08 3.60 20.47
C GLY A 53 8.72 4.08 19.06
N ALA A 54 7.57 4.75 18.90
CA ALA A 54 7.02 5.13 17.61
C ALA A 54 6.99 6.65 17.51
N ARG A 55 7.87 7.22 16.69
CA ARG A 55 7.93 8.67 16.37
C ARG A 55 6.71 9.11 15.55
N HIS A 56 5.50 8.93 16.05
CA HIS A 56 4.26 9.38 15.42
C HIS A 56 3.66 10.56 16.18
N ARG A 57 3.33 11.61 15.44
CA ARG A 57 2.92 12.92 15.96
C ARG A 57 1.43 12.99 16.33
N ASP A 58 0.58 12.21 15.66
CA ASP A 58 -0.90 12.25 15.80
C ASP A 58 -1.51 10.84 15.85
N ALA A 59 -0.95 9.92 16.64
CA ALA A 59 -1.57 8.62 16.81
C ALA A 59 -2.68 8.67 17.87
N TYR A 60 -3.84 8.15 17.51
CA TYR A 60 -4.95 7.91 18.43
C TYR A 60 -5.41 6.46 18.31
N ALA A 61 -6.01 5.97 19.41
CA ALA A 61 -6.57 4.63 19.50
C ALA A 61 -7.98 4.63 18.90
N ILE A 62 -8.22 3.78 17.90
CA ILE A 62 -9.54 3.53 17.34
C ILE A 62 -10.09 2.28 18.04
N GLU A 63 -11.26 2.40 18.66
CA GLU A 63 -11.98 1.27 19.23
C GLU A 63 -12.75 0.53 18.13
N GLU A 64 -12.45 -0.74 17.97
CA GLU A 64 -13.10 -1.65 17.03
C GLU A 64 -13.57 -2.90 17.78
N THR A 65 -14.53 -3.63 17.22
CA THR A 65 -15.02 -4.88 17.83
C THR A 65 -14.46 -6.08 17.08
N SER A 66 -13.90 -7.05 17.79
CA SER A 66 -13.37 -8.25 17.15
C SER A 66 -14.50 -9.01 16.45
N PRO A 67 -14.28 -9.50 15.22
CA PRO A 67 -15.30 -10.23 14.47
C PRO A 67 -15.76 -11.48 15.24
N SER A 68 -16.95 -12.01 14.92
CA SER A 68 -17.37 -13.29 15.48
C SER A 68 -16.51 -14.44 14.93
N LEU A 69 -16.42 -15.56 15.65
CA LEU A 69 -15.69 -16.74 15.17
C LEU A 69 -16.17 -17.23 13.79
N GLU A 70 -17.48 -17.16 13.52
CA GLU A 70 -18.06 -17.51 12.22
C GLU A 70 -17.72 -16.51 11.12
N GLN A 71 -17.72 -15.20 11.43
CA GLN A 71 -17.32 -14.15 10.48
C GLN A 71 -15.83 -14.27 10.14
N TRP A 72 -14.99 -14.48 11.15
CA TRP A 72 -13.55 -14.67 10.99
C TRP A 72 -13.22 -15.91 10.15
N ARG A 73 -13.92 -17.04 10.41
CA ARG A 73 -13.77 -18.25 9.59
C ARG A 73 -14.14 -18.01 8.12
N ARG A 74 -15.24 -17.29 7.87
CA ARG A 74 -15.66 -16.95 6.50
C ARG A 74 -14.67 -16.03 5.79
N GLU A 75 -14.06 -15.08 6.49
CA GLU A 75 -13.03 -14.20 5.92
C GLU A 75 -11.74 -14.95 5.60
N VAL A 76 -11.28 -15.83 6.50
CA VAL A 76 -10.11 -16.68 6.24
C VAL A 76 -10.35 -17.62 5.06
N GLU A 77 -11.52 -18.26 5.00
CA GLU A 77 -11.92 -19.11 3.88
C GLU A 77 -12.02 -18.30 2.57
N ALA A 78 -12.56 -17.08 2.61
CA ALA A 78 -12.63 -16.20 1.45
C ALA A 78 -11.25 -15.72 0.97
N GLU A 79 -10.32 -15.41 1.89
CA GLU A 79 -8.92 -15.08 1.56
C GLU A 79 -8.14 -16.29 1.01
N GLU A 80 -8.42 -17.52 1.48
CA GLU A 80 -7.84 -18.75 0.91
C GLU A 80 -8.36 -19.03 -0.51
N VAL A 81 -9.64 -18.79 -0.78
CA VAL A 81 -10.26 -18.97 -2.11
C VAL A 81 -9.75 -17.93 -3.12
N GLN A 82 -9.49 -16.69 -2.70
CA GLN A 82 -8.90 -15.65 -3.56
C GLN A 82 -7.40 -15.83 -3.85
N SER A 83 -6.71 -16.64 -3.05
CA SER A 83 -5.28 -16.93 -3.21
C SER A 83 -5.01 -18.15 -4.10
N GLN A 84 -6.05 -18.83 -4.58
CA GLN A 84 -5.97 -19.94 -5.53
C GLN A 84 -5.99 -19.39 -6.98
N PRO A 85 -4.98 -19.66 -7.82
CA PRO A 85 -5.05 -19.34 -9.25
C PRO A 85 -6.15 -20.18 -9.93
N SER A 86 -6.94 -19.53 -10.79
CA SER A 86 -8.05 -20.12 -11.55
C SER A 86 -7.66 -21.42 -12.30
N PRO A 87 -8.61 -22.36 -12.52
CA PRO A 87 -8.31 -23.65 -13.14
C PRO A 87 -7.79 -23.49 -14.58
N PRO A 88 -6.76 -24.26 -14.99
CA PRO A 88 -6.28 -24.23 -16.36
C PRO A 88 -7.27 -24.93 -17.29
N THR A 89 -7.79 -24.18 -18.27
CA THR A 89 -8.46 -24.75 -19.45
C THR A 89 -7.49 -25.67 -20.19
N THR A 90 -7.83 -26.95 -20.22
CA THR A 90 -7.15 -28.00 -20.97
C THR A 90 -7.20 -27.71 -22.48
N THR A 91 -6.04 -27.55 -23.12
CA THR A 91 -5.80 -28.04 -24.50
C THR A 91 -4.28 -28.17 -24.73
N GLY A 92 -3.82 -29.41 -24.91
CA GLY A 92 -2.83 -29.76 -25.93
C GLY A 92 -1.33 -29.68 -25.61
N SER A 93 -0.74 -30.87 -25.50
CA SER A 93 0.61 -31.25 -25.95
C SER A 93 1.86 -30.92 -25.12
N ALA A 94 2.23 -31.93 -24.33
CA ALA A 94 3.55 -32.60 -24.29
C ALA A 94 4.79 -31.82 -24.79
N ILE A 95 5.73 -31.58 -23.87
CA ILE A 95 7.08 -32.19 -23.90
C ILE A 95 7.74 -32.08 -22.51
N ASN A 96 8.28 -33.20 -22.04
CA ASN A 96 9.14 -33.31 -20.86
C ASN A 96 10.39 -32.43 -21.01
N SER A 97 10.73 -31.61 -20.01
CA SER A 97 12.12 -31.22 -19.72
C SER A 97 12.27 -30.59 -18.32
N THR A 98 12.98 -31.31 -17.47
CA THR A 98 13.46 -30.94 -16.15
C THR A 98 14.29 -29.64 -16.18
N PRO A 99 14.07 -28.65 -15.28
CA PRO A 99 14.89 -27.45 -15.27
C PRO A 99 16.18 -27.68 -14.47
N THR A 100 17.28 -28.00 -15.16
CA THR A 100 18.63 -27.84 -14.61
C THR A 100 18.92 -26.35 -14.43
N ARG A 101 19.22 -25.98 -13.18
CA ARG A 101 19.65 -24.64 -12.76
C ARG A 101 20.86 -24.18 -13.60
N ARG A 102 20.66 -23.18 -14.46
CA ARG A 102 21.72 -22.56 -15.28
C ARG A 102 22.21 -21.28 -14.61
N ILE A 103 23.48 -21.28 -14.23
CA ILE A 103 24.21 -20.10 -13.73
C ILE A 103 24.58 -19.24 -14.95
N ILE A 104 24.13 -17.98 -14.99
CA ILE A 104 24.49 -17.01 -16.03
C ILE A 104 25.61 -16.12 -15.47
N PRO A 105 26.82 -16.08 -16.09
CA PRO A 105 27.86 -15.15 -15.70
C PRO A 105 27.57 -13.73 -16.20
N ALA A 106 28.04 -12.75 -15.43
CA ALA A 106 27.91 -11.34 -15.71
C ALA A 106 28.64 -10.94 -17.00
N THR A 107 27.90 -10.38 -17.95
CA THR A 107 28.48 -9.56 -19.03
C THR A 107 27.81 -8.19 -19.04
N LYS A 108 28.68 -7.18 -18.97
CA LYS A 108 28.36 -5.77 -19.15
C LYS A 108 27.89 -5.57 -20.59
N ASN A 109 26.79 -4.86 -20.81
CA ASN A 109 26.75 -3.90 -21.92
C ASN A 109 25.61 -2.88 -21.82
N SER A 110 26.02 -1.63 -22.04
CA SER A 110 25.37 -0.62 -22.86
C SER A 110 24.04 -0.02 -22.39
N THR A 111 24.21 1.10 -21.69
CA THR A 111 23.61 2.41 -22.00
C THR A 111 22.72 2.41 -23.24
N SER A 112 21.42 2.32 -23.02
CA SER A 112 20.40 2.71 -23.99
C SER A 112 19.44 3.65 -23.27
N SER A 113 19.45 4.91 -23.70
CA SER A 113 18.52 5.95 -23.28
C SER A 113 17.08 5.45 -23.41
N PRO A 114 16.21 5.62 -22.41
CA PRO A 114 14.83 5.18 -22.54
C PRO A 114 14.05 6.21 -23.38
N LYS A 115 13.78 5.87 -24.64
CA LYS A 115 12.64 6.44 -25.37
C LYS A 115 11.37 5.87 -24.75
N LYS A 116 10.62 6.72 -24.05
CA LYS A 116 9.39 6.41 -23.30
C LYS A 116 8.26 6.03 -24.29
N SER A 117 8.00 4.73 -24.43
CA SER A 117 6.78 4.21 -25.03
C SER A 117 5.67 4.25 -23.97
N SER A 118 4.67 5.10 -24.18
CA SER A 118 3.53 5.26 -23.28
C SER A 118 2.60 4.05 -23.35
N SER A 119 2.71 3.13 -22.40
CA SER A 119 1.70 2.11 -22.12
C SER A 119 0.55 2.69 -21.29
N PRO A 120 -0.68 2.13 -21.35
CA PRO A 120 -1.88 2.68 -20.69
C PRO A 120 -1.83 2.71 -19.16
N SER A 121 -0.80 2.13 -18.54
CA SER A 121 -0.48 2.23 -17.11
C SER A 121 0.09 3.58 -16.68
N ASP A 122 0.44 4.48 -17.63
CA ASP A 122 1.05 5.79 -17.34
C ASP A 122 0.00 6.89 -16.96
N ARG A 123 -1.29 6.50 -16.87
CA ARG A 123 -2.40 7.41 -16.51
C ARG A 123 -2.88 7.27 -15.07
N GLU A 124 -2.06 6.71 -14.17
CA GLU A 124 -2.41 6.59 -12.74
C GLU A 124 -2.59 7.95 -12.06
N ILE A 125 -3.68 8.14 -11.32
CA ILE A 125 -3.94 9.40 -10.60
C ILE A 125 -2.89 9.59 -9.49
N LEU A 126 -2.00 10.57 -9.66
CA LEU A 126 -0.91 10.87 -8.71
C LEU A 126 -1.36 11.73 -7.52
N VAL A 127 -2.52 12.36 -7.64
CA VAL A 127 -3.03 13.33 -6.67
C VAL A 127 -4.10 12.72 -5.77
N VAL A 128 -4.10 13.08 -4.49
CA VAL A 128 -5.13 12.61 -3.55
C VAL A 128 -6.44 13.34 -3.82
N ALA A 129 -7.42 12.62 -4.39
CA ALA A 129 -8.70 13.17 -4.80
C ALA A 129 -9.42 13.97 -3.71
N SER A 130 -9.41 13.49 -2.45
CA SER A 130 -10.03 14.21 -1.33
C SER A 130 -9.40 15.58 -1.13
N LYS A 131 -8.06 15.67 -1.09
CA LYS A 131 -7.35 16.92 -0.81
C LYS A 131 -7.60 17.97 -1.90
N VAL A 132 -7.65 17.54 -3.16
CA VAL A 132 -7.95 18.42 -4.30
C VAL A 132 -9.40 18.92 -4.23
N LYS A 133 -10.36 18.02 -4.00
CA LYS A 133 -11.78 18.38 -3.86
C LYS A 133 -12.02 19.33 -2.67
N ASP A 134 -11.40 19.05 -1.53
CA ASP A 134 -11.49 19.87 -0.32
C ASP A 134 -10.80 21.24 -0.51
N TYR A 135 -9.75 21.32 -1.32
CA TYR A 135 -9.11 22.58 -1.67
C TYR A 135 -10.03 23.45 -2.52
N ILE A 136 -10.61 22.87 -3.59
CA ILE A 136 -11.50 23.59 -4.51
C ILE A 136 -12.74 24.09 -3.77
N ARG A 137 -13.44 23.22 -3.02
CA ARG A 137 -14.64 23.60 -2.25
C ARG A 137 -14.42 24.68 -1.20
N ARG A 138 -13.20 24.79 -0.65
CA ARG A 138 -12.87 25.84 0.33
C ARG A 138 -12.61 27.19 -0.30
N HIS A 139 -12.10 27.21 -1.54
CA HIS A 139 -11.75 28.45 -2.24
C HIS A 139 -12.81 28.88 -3.25
N SER A 140 -13.73 27.99 -3.61
CA SER A 140 -14.84 28.26 -4.51
C SER A 140 -16.04 27.38 -4.18
N ASP A 141 -17.22 27.77 -4.63
CA ASP A 141 -18.44 26.98 -4.51
C ASP A 141 -18.58 25.97 -5.68
N MET A 142 -17.47 25.34 -6.06
CA MET A 142 -17.42 24.47 -7.26
C MET A 142 -17.25 22.99 -6.90
N ASN A 143 -17.89 22.15 -7.72
CA ASN A 143 -17.69 20.70 -7.71
C ASN A 143 -16.60 20.28 -8.71
N THR A 144 -15.86 19.23 -8.38
CA THR A 144 -14.75 18.72 -9.21
C THR A 144 -15.15 17.40 -9.87
N SER A 145 -15.06 17.33 -11.20
CA SER A 145 -15.27 16.10 -11.95
C SER A 145 -14.12 15.10 -11.75
N ALA A 146 -14.37 13.82 -12.06
CA ALA A 146 -13.32 12.80 -12.05
C ALA A 146 -12.24 13.08 -13.11
N SER A 147 -12.62 13.63 -14.28
CA SER A 147 -11.69 13.97 -15.35
C SER A 147 -10.72 15.10 -15.00
N ALA A 148 -11.14 16.04 -14.14
CA ALA A 148 -10.24 17.09 -13.66
C ALA A 148 -9.06 16.53 -12.85
N LEU A 149 -9.27 15.44 -12.11
CA LEU A 149 -8.20 14.77 -11.36
C LEU A 149 -7.18 14.10 -12.30
N GLN A 150 -7.65 13.56 -13.42
CA GLN A 150 -6.79 13.00 -14.45
C GLN A 150 -5.92 14.09 -15.09
N ALA A 151 -6.55 15.19 -15.52
CA ALA A 151 -5.85 16.32 -16.14
C ALA A 151 -4.81 16.94 -15.19
N LEU A 152 -5.14 17.08 -13.90
CA LEU A 152 -4.19 17.55 -12.90
C LEU A 152 -3.01 16.59 -12.73
N SER A 153 -3.28 15.27 -12.72
CA SER A 153 -2.21 14.26 -12.64
C SER A 153 -1.29 14.30 -13.86
N ASP A 154 -1.85 14.52 -15.05
CA ASP A 154 -1.09 14.67 -16.28
C ASP A 154 -0.17 15.91 -16.21
N HIS A 155 -0.66 17.02 -15.65
CA HIS A 155 0.14 18.23 -15.42
C HIS A 155 1.28 17.99 -14.43
N VAL A 156 1.00 17.30 -13.32
CA VAL A 156 2.03 16.94 -12.32
C VAL A 156 3.10 16.04 -12.93
N ARG A 157 2.73 15.05 -13.75
CA ARG A 157 3.72 14.19 -14.44
C ARG A 157 4.67 15.00 -15.31
N ARG A 158 4.13 15.91 -16.11
CA ARG A 158 4.95 16.76 -16.97
C ARG A 158 5.91 17.65 -16.15
N LEU A 159 5.44 18.27 -15.07
CA LEU A 159 6.30 19.04 -14.17
C LEU A 159 7.42 18.18 -13.55
N CYS A 160 7.11 16.95 -13.16
CA CYS A 160 8.11 16.03 -12.63
C CYS A 160 9.13 15.61 -13.70
N ASP A 161 8.68 15.30 -14.92
CA ASP A 161 9.56 14.94 -16.03
C ASP A 161 10.53 16.11 -16.35
N GLU A 162 10.02 17.35 -16.41
CA GLU A 162 10.84 18.57 -16.58
C GLU A 162 11.86 18.76 -15.45
N ALA A 163 11.44 18.60 -14.19
CA ALA A 163 12.32 18.73 -13.03
C ALA A 163 13.42 17.65 -12.99
N ILE A 164 13.10 16.43 -13.45
CA ILE A 164 14.08 15.34 -13.59
C ILE A 164 15.15 15.70 -14.60
N ASP A 165 14.76 16.29 -15.74
CA ASP A 165 15.72 16.67 -16.78
C ASP A 165 16.65 17.78 -16.30
N VAL A 166 16.13 18.82 -15.62
CA VAL A 166 16.97 19.87 -15.00
C VAL A 166 17.95 19.29 -13.97
N ALA A 167 17.48 18.39 -13.11
CA ALA A 167 18.36 17.73 -12.13
C ALA A 167 19.46 16.90 -12.81
N ARG A 168 19.13 16.25 -13.92
CA ARG A 168 20.07 15.44 -14.71
C ARG A 168 21.11 16.33 -15.41
N GLU A 169 20.71 17.47 -15.95
CA GLU A 169 21.61 18.46 -16.57
C GLU A 169 22.63 19.00 -15.56
N ASP A 170 22.23 19.18 -14.30
CA ASP A 170 23.09 19.58 -13.20
C ASP A 170 23.94 18.42 -12.62
N GLY A 171 23.87 17.22 -13.24
CA GLY A 171 24.62 16.04 -12.82
C GLY A 171 24.12 15.40 -11.51
N ARG A 172 22.94 15.80 -11.02
CA ARG A 172 22.34 15.29 -9.78
C ARG A 172 21.43 14.09 -10.05
N LYS A 173 21.28 13.25 -9.02
CA LYS A 173 20.31 12.14 -8.98
C LYS A 173 19.09 12.44 -8.11
N THR A 174 19.02 13.65 -7.55
CA THR A 174 17.98 14.09 -6.62
C THR A 174 17.32 15.33 -7.19
N VAL A 175 16.01 15.23 -7.42
CA VAL A 175 15.16 16.37 -7.78
C VAL A 175 14.95 17.23 -6.54
N MET A 176 15.19 18.53 -6.68
CA MET A 176 15.07 19.54 -5.64
C MET A 176 13.94 20.52 -5.98
N ASP A 177 13.55 21.32 -5.00
CA ASP A 177 12.58 22.41 -5.15
C ASP A 177 12.94 23.36 -6.31
N ARG A 178 14.22 23.72 -6.44
CA ARG A 178 14.73 24.60 -7.51
C ARG A 178 14.56 24.05 -8.93
N ASP A 179 14.33 22.74 -9.08
CA ASP A 179 14.19 22.11 -10.38
C ASP A 179 12.77 22.30 -10.96
N PHE A 180 11.78 22.62 -10.11
CA PHE A 180 10.43 22.97 -10.54
C PHE A 180 10.36 24.46 -10.91
N ARG A 181 10.55 24.78 -12.20
CA ARG A 181 10.37 26.14 -12.71
C ARG A 181 8.88 26.45 -12.82
N SER A 182 8.43 27.49 -12.13
CA SER A 182 7.05 28.01 -12.18
C SER A 182 6.84 28.96 -13.35
#